data_AF-A0AAF0TH52-F1
#
_entry.id   AF-A0AAF0TH52-F1
#
_cell.length_a   1.000
_cell.length_b   1.000
_cell.length_c   1.000
_cell.angle_alpha   90.00
_cell.angle_beta   90.00
_cell.angle_gamma   90.00
#
_symmetry.space_group_name_H-M   'P 1'
#
loop_
_entity.id
_entity.type
_entity.pdbx_description
1 polymer ?
#
loop_
_entity_poly.entity_id
_entity_poly.type
_entity_poly.pdbx_seq_one_letter_code
_entity_poly.pdbx_strand_id
1 'polypeptide(L)'
;MPLVRTAVRNVYGLGTPELYRDAEKEDPKAVLDGVAVAGLVGILRQLGDLAEFAAEVFHGLQEQVMVTSSRSNKLVARVQKIEAALPPLEKSVLAQRSHLHFAYTAGSNWHARIRSEQNHFIYNDLPRFIMDSYEECHGPPRLHLLDKFDPGGPGSCLKRYSDPTFFKRASVGSDEEYIAKVLKEKKGRKIKQLNRSDVCSGIVQFMLVMLRNKFQI
;
A
#
# COMPACT_ATOMS: atom_id res chain seq x y z
N MET A 1 0.14 -11.43 -8.13
CA MET A 1 -0.97 -10.67 -8.74
C MET A 1 -2.10 -11.64 -8.98
N PRO A 2 -3.30 -11.46 -8.40
CA PRO A 2 -4.43 -12.25 -8.85
C PRO A 2 -4.76 -11.72 -10.25
N LEU A 3 -4.56 -12.57 -11.26
CA LEU A 3 -5.06 -12.34 -12.60
C LEU A 3 -6.58 -12.39 -12.51
N VAL A 4 -7.20 -11.27 -12.16
CA VAL A 4 -8.65 -11.09 -12.37
C VAL A 4 -8.86 -11.34 -13.85
N ARG A 5 -9.62 -12.40 -14.16
CA ARG A 5 -9.94 -12.74 -15.54
C ARG A 5 -10.94 -11.69 -16.03
N THR A 6 -10.54 -10.85 -16.97
CA THR A 6 -11.48 -9.98 -17.69
C THR A 6 -12.57 -10.86 -18.29
N ALA A 7 -13.81 -10.67 -17.85
CA ALA A 7 -14.93 -11.47 -18.31
C ALA A 7 -15.30 -11.01 -19.73
N VAL A 8 -15.20 -11.93 -20.70
CA VAL A 8 -15.66 -11.67 -22.07
C VAL A 8 -17.19 -11.77 -22.08
N ARG A 9 -17.85 -10.70 -22.52
CA ARG A 9 -19.32 -10.64 -22.64
C ARG A 9 -19.81 -11.66 -23.68
N ASN A 10 -21.03 -12.17 -23.56
CA ASN A 10 -21.57 -13.16 -24.51
C ASN A 10 -21.74 -12.54 -25.91
N VAL A 11 -21.27 -13.24 -26.96
CA VAL A 11 -21.43 -12.88 -28.38
C VAL A 11 -22.87 -12.51 -28.70
N TYR A 12 -23.85 -13.32 -28.30
CA TYR A 12 -25.25 -13.11 -28.62
C TYR A 12 -25.88 -11.97 -27.81
N GLY A 13 -25.27 -11.57 -26.69
CA GLY A 13 -25.66 -10.38 -25.94
C GLY A 13 -25.08 -9.08 -26.51
N LEU A 14 -23.96 -9.16 -27.23
CA LEU A 14 -23.33 -8.04 -27.93
C LEU A 14 -23.82 -7.89 -29.39
N GLY A 15 -24.27 -8.99 -29.97
CA GLY A 15 -24.92 -9.01 -31.27
C GLY A 15 -26.22 -8.21 -31.26
N THR A 16 -26.82 -8.03 -32.43
CA THR A 16 -28.11 -7.35 -32.57
C THR A 16 -29.22 -8.41 -32.54
N PRO A 17 -29.88 -8.65 -31.39
CA PRO A 17 -30.85 -9.75 -31.27
C PRO A 17 -32.12 -9.52 -32.10
N GLU A 18 -32.39 -8.28 -32.50
CA GLU A 18 -33.48 -7.92 -33.41
C GLU A 18 -33.40 -8.67 -34.74
N LEU A 19 -32.19 -8.96 -35.25
CA LEU A 19 -31.97 -9.59 -36.55
C LEU A 19 -32.60 -10.98 -36.71
N TYR A 20 -32.73 -11.75 -35.63
CA TYR A 20 -33.41 -13.05 -35.66
C TYR A 20 -34.77 -13.03 -34.97
N ARG A 21 -35.07 -11.99 -34.18
CA ARG A 21 -36.40 -11.81 -33.56
C ARG A 21 -37.42 -11.26 -34.56
N ASP A 22 -36.96 -10.45 -35.50
CA ASP A 22 -37.78 -9.81 -36.53
C ASP A 22 -37.85 -10.66 -37.82
N ALA A 23 -37.07 -11.74 -37.91
CA ALA A 23 -37.13 -12.69 -39.00
C ALA A 23 -38.48 -13.44 -39.02
N GLU A 24 -38.98 -13.74 -40.21
CA GLU A 24 -40.20 -14.51 -40.40
C GLU A 24 -40.01 -15.92 -39.83
N LYS A 25 -40.72 -16.24 -38.75
CA LYS A 25 -40.51 -17.49 -37.99
C LYS A 25 -40.87 -18.76 -38.76
N GLU A 26 -41.68 -18.63 -39.81
CA GLU A 26 -42.05 -19.72 -40.71
C GLU A 26 -40.97 -20.01 -41.75
N ASP A 27 -40.01 -19.09 -41.96
CA ASP A 27 -38.82 -19.33 -42.77
C ASP A 27 -37.60 -19.65 -41.86
N PRO A 28 -37.27 -20.95 -41.68
CA PRO A 28 -36.14 -21.34 -40.84
C PRO A 28 -34.80 -20.82 -41.37
N LYS A 29 -34.70 -20.52 -42.68
CA LYS A 29 -33.47 -19.98 -43.27
C LYS A 29 -33.26 -18.53 -42.86
N ALA A 30 -34.30 -17.69 -42.91
CA ALA A 30 -34.24 -16.30 -42.47
C ALA A 30 -33.83 -16.18 -40.99
N VAL A 31 -34.36 -17.06 -40.12
CA VAL A 31 -33.97 -17.10 -38.70
C VAL A 31 -32.49 -17.48 -38.54
N LEU A 32 -32.02 -18.50 -39.25
CA LEU A 32 -30.63 -18.94 -39.18
C LEU A 32 -29.66 -17.87 -39.68
N ASP A 33 -29.99 -17.21 -40.80
CA ASP A 33 -29.21 -16.11 -41.36
C ASP A 33 -29.15 -14.93 -40.36
N GLY A 34 -30.27 -14.60 -39.71
CA GLY A 34 -30.33 -13.59 -38.65
C GLY A 34 -29.44 -13.91 -37.44
N VAL A 35 -29.45 -15.16 -36.97
CA VAL A 35 -28.58 -15.61 -35.87
C VAL A 35 -27.11 -15.58 -36.28
N ALA A 36 -26.78 -16.01 -37.50
CA ALA A 36 -25.42 -16.00 -38.02
C ALA A 36 -24.86 -14.57 -38.11
N VAL A 37 -25.64 -13.62 -38.64
CA VAL A 37 -25.23 -12.21 -38.73
C VAL A 37 -25.11 -11.59 -37.34
N ALA A 38 -26.10 -11.82 -36.44
CA ALA A 38 -26.02 -11.33 -35.07
C ALA A 38 -24.80 -11.89 -34.32
N GLY A 39 -24.47 -13.17 -34.53
CA GLY A 39 -23.29 -13.83 -33.99
C GLY A 39 -21.99 -13.21 -34.50
N LEU A 40 -21.86 -12.98 -35.81
CA LEU A 40 -20.69 -12.32 -36.40
C LEU A 40 -20.49 -10.90 -35.87
N VAL A 41 -21.57 -10.12 -35.77
CA VAL A 41 -21.53 -8.77 -35.17
C VAL A 41 -21.11 -8.83 -33.70
N GLY A 42 -21.61 -9.81 -32.95
CA GLY A 42 -21.22 -10.06 -31.57
C GLY A 42 -19.72 -10.36 -31.43
N ILE A 43 -19.15 -11.18 -32.31
CA ILE A 43 -17.72 -11.50 -32.33
C ILE A 43 -16.90 -10.24 -32.64
N LEU A 44 -17.31 -9.44 -33.63
CA LEU A 44 -16.64 -8.19 -33.95
C LEU A 44 -16.61 -7.22 -32.77
N ARG A 45 -17.71 -7.13 -32.00
CA ARG A 45 -17.76 -6.32 -30.78
C ARG A 45 -16.86 -6.86 -29.67
N GLN A 46 -16.85 -8.17 -29.43
CA GLN A 46 -15.92 -8.79 -28.47
C GLN A 46 -14.46 -8.50 -28.82
N LEU A 47 -14.10 -8.54 -30.10
CA LEU A 47 -12.75 -8.19 -30.56
C LEU A 47 -12.45 -6.71 -30.30
N GLY A 48 -13.43 -5.83 -30.45
CA GLY A 48 -13.33 -4.42 -30.07
C GLY A 48 -13.05 -4.24 -28.58
N ASP A 49 -13.86 -4.85 -27.71
CA ASP A 49 -13.69 -4.82 -26.25
C ASP A 49 -12.30 -5.36 -25.84
N LEU A 50 -11.84 -6.43 -26.49
CA LEU A 50 -10.50 -7.01 -26.23
C LEU A 50 -9.38 -6.07 -26.68
N ALA A 51 -9.54 -5.40 -27.82
CA ALA A 51 -8.56 -4.44 -28.31
C ALA A 51 -8.44 -3.21 -27.39
N GLU A 52 -9.57 -2.71 -26.88
CA GLU A 52 -9.62 -1.64 -25.88
C GLU A 52 -8.89 -2.06 -24.59
N PHE A 53 -9.22 -3.24 -24.05
CA PHE A 53 -8.53 -3.77 -22.87
C PHE A 53 -7.02 -3.93 -23.08
N ALA A 54 -6.59 -4.44 -24.24
CA ALA A 54 -5.18 -4.54 -24.57
C ALA A 54 -4.50 -3.16 -24.61
N ALA A 55 -5.16 -2.16 -25.18
CA ALA A 55 -4.64 -0.80 -25.24
C ALA A 55 -4.43 -0.22 -23.83
N GLU A 56 -5.36 -0.43 -22.89
CA GLU A 56 -5.20 0.00 -21.50
C GLU A 56 -4.00 -0.66 -20.81
N VAL A 57 -3.83 -1.97 -20.98
CA VAL A 57 -2.69 -2.72 -20.42
C VAL A 57 -1.36 -2.19 -20.97
N PHE A 58 -1.27 -2.04 -22.29
CA PHE A 58 -0.03 -1.56 -22.91
C PHE A 58 0.26 -0.10 -22.58
N HIS A 59 -0.77 0.74 -22.43
CA HIS A 59 -0.61 2.12 -21.99
C HIS A 59 -0.01 2.19 -20.58
N GLY A 60 -0.57 1.44 -19.62
CA GLY A 60 -0.03 1.40 -18.25
C GLY A 60 1.41 0.87 -18.20
N LEU A 61 1.73 -0.16 -18.99
CA LEU A 61 3.10 -0.67 -19.11
C LEU A 61 4.05 0.38 -19.70
N GLN A 62 3.63 1.08 -20.76
CA GLN A 62 4.42 2.11 -21.40
C GLN A 62 4.73 3.26 -20.42
N GLU A 63 3.76 3.70 -19.62
CA GLU A 63 3.99 4.73 -18.61
C GLU A 63 5.07 4.32 -17.61
N GLN A 64 4.98 3.09 -17.07
CA GLN A 64 5.99 2.57 -16.13
C GLN A 64 7.37 2.42 -16.76
N VAL A 65 7.44 1.98 -18.02
CA VAL A 65 8.70 1.90 -18.77
C VAL A 65 9.30 3.28 -18.98
N MET A 66 8.48 4.29 -19.34
CA MET A 66 8.94 5.67 -19.54
C MET A 66 9.47 6.29 -18.25
N VAL A 67 8.75 6.13 -17.12
CA VAL A 67 9.21 6.59 -15.80
C VAL A 67 10.53 5.91 -15.43
N THR A 68 10.63 4.61 -15.62
CA THR A 68 11.84 3.83 -15.31
C THR A 68 13.02 4.22 -16.19
N SER A 69 12.80 4.40 -17.50
CA SER A 69 13.81 4.85 -18.45
C SER A 69 14.33 6.24 -18.09
N SER A 70 13.45 7.18 -17.74
CA SER A 70 13.85 8.51 -17.30
C SER A 70 14.72 8.47 -16.03
N ARG A 71 14.41 7.58 -15.09
CA ARG A 71 15.21 7.36 -13.87
C ARG A 71 16.55 6.71 -14.19
N SER A 72 16.58 5.75 -15.11
CA SER A 72 17.80 5.10 -15.59
C SER A 72 18.75 6.12 -16.22
N ASN A 73 18.26 6.96 -17.13
CA ASN A 73 19.06 8.01 -17.78
C ASN A 73 19.65 9.00 -16.76
N LYS A 74 18.86 9.42 -15.77
CA LYS A 74 19.34 10.26 -14.66
C LYS A 74 20.42 9.55 -13.83
N LEU A 75 20.29 8.24 -13.61
CA LEU A 75 21.30 7.46 -12.89
C LEU A 75 22.59 7.35 -13.70
N VAL A 76 22.51 7.02 -14.99
CA VAL A 76 23.66 6.93 -15.91
C VAL A 76 24.42 8.25 -15.94
N ALA A 77 23.74 9.38 -16.11
CA ALA A 77 24.37 10.69 -16.10
C ALA A 77 25.07 11.01 -14.77
N ARG A 78 24.53 10.53 -13.63
CA ARG A 78 25.18 10.68 -12.32
C ARG A 78 26.40 9.78 -12.17
N VAL A 79 26.33 8.54 -12.66
CA VAL A 79 27.46 7.60 -12.64
C VAL A 79 28.63 8.17 -13.45
N GLN A 80 28.37 8.67 -14.66
CA GLN A 80 29.41 9.30 -15.50
C GLN A 80 30.08 10.50 -14.79
N LYS A 81 29.31 11.33 -14.08
CA LYS A 81 29.86 12.44 -13.30
C LYS A 81 30.74 11.96 -12.13
N ILE A 82 30.33 10.88 -11.46
CA ILE A 82 31.12 10.28 -10.37
C ILE A 82 32.41 9.67 -10.94
N GLU A 83 32.32 8.94 -12.04
CA GLU A 83 33.45 8.33 -12.72
C GLU A 83 34.48 9.37 -13.17
N ALA A 84 34.04 10.51 -13.71
CA ALA A 84 34.93 11.62 -14.06
C ALA A 84 35.56 12.31 -12.83
N ALA A 85 34.85 12.36 -11.69
CA ALA A 85 35.33 13.00 -10.46
C ALA A 85 36.23 12.09 -9.60
N LEU A 86 36.22 10.77 -9.84
CA LEU A 86 36.94 9.80 -9.04
C LEU A 86 38.48 9.89 -9.18
N PRO A 87 39.07 10.00 -10.39
CA PRO A 87 40.53 10.05 -10.54
C PRO A 87 41.25 11.19 -9.79
N PRO A 88 40.78 12.46 -9.82
CA PRO A 88 41.43 13.52 -9.05
C PRO A 88 41.24 13.32 -7.54
N LEU A 89 40.08 12.79 -7.11
CA LEU A 89 39.83 12.47 -5.71
C LEU A 89 40.78 11.36 -5.23
N GLU A 90 40.91 10.27 -5.98
CA GLU A 90 41.82 9.17 -5.67
C GLU A 90 43.26 9.66 -5.52
N LYS A 91 43.74 10.49 -6.45
CA LYS A 91 45.07 11.11 -6.35
C LYS A 91 45.23 11.96 -5.08
N SER A 92 44.21 12.74 -4.71
CA SER A 92 44.26 13.56 -3.48
C SER A 92 44.32 12.71 -2.20
N VAL A 93 43.59 11.59 -2.17
CA VAL A 93 43.59 10.66 -1.04
C VAL A 93 44.92 9.93 -0.94
N LEU A 94 45.48 9.46 -2.06
CA LEU A 94 46.77 8.77 -2.10
C LEU A 94 47.97 9.68 -1.78
N ALA A 95 47.87 10.98 -2.10
CA ALA A 95 48.90 11.96 -1.76
C ALA A 95 48.97 12.27 -0.25
N GLN A 96 47.93 11.93 0.51
CA GLN A 96 47.85 12.21 1.94
C GLN A 96 48.76 11.26 2.74
N ARG A 97 49.75 11.80 3.45
CA ARG A 97 50.71 11.00 4.25
C ARG A 97 50.21 10.60 5.64
N SER A 98 49.13 11.20 6.13
CA SER A 98 48.57 10.94 7.46
C SER A 98 47.05 10.84 7.40
N HIS A 99 46.53 9.68 7.79
CA HIS A 99 45.10 9.40 7.81
C HIS A 99 44.36 10.00 9.02
N LEU A 100 45.09 10.52 10.02
CA LEU A 100 44.51 11.18 11.20
C LEU A 100 43.59 12.35 10.81
N HIS A 101 43.90 13.03 9.70
CA HIS A 101 43.08 14.12 9.19
C HIS A 101 41.65 13.67 8.83
N PHE A 102 41.45 12.45 8.34
CA PHE A 102 40.09 11.96 8.02
C PHE A 102 39.25 11.64 9.26
N ALA A 103 39.89 11.27 10.38
CA ALA A 103 39.20 10.92 11.62
C ALA A 103 38.73 12.16 12.41
N TYR A 104 39.45 13.28 12.29
CA TYR A 104 39.19 14.50 13.08
C TYR A 104 38.67 15.69 12.25
N THR A 105 38.60 15.57 10.92
CA THR A 105 37.87 16.55 10.10
C THR A 105 36.38 16.32 10.26
N ALA A 106 35.63 17.38 10.55
CA ALA A 106 34.17 17.31 10.61
C ALA A 106 33.61 16.87 9.26
N GLY A 107 33.20 15.61 9.18
CA GLY A 107 32.56 15.04 8.00
C GLY A 107 31.09 15.47 7.88
N SER A 108 30.49 15.12 6.74
CA SER A 108 29.04 15.22 6.55
C SER A 108 28.37 13.91 6.97
N ASN A 109 27.34 13.98 7.81
CA ASN A 109 26.55 12.81 8.17
C ASN A 109 25.70 12.37 6.97
N TRP A 110 26.02 11.21 6.38
CA TRP A 110 25.24 10.64 5.29
C TRP A 110 24.13 9.74 5.84
N HIS A 111 22.91 9.90 5.31
CA HIS A 111 21.78 9.04 5.62
C HIS A 111 21.10 8.58 4.33
N ALA A 112 20.83 7.28 4.23
CA ALA A 112 20.02 6.74 3.15
C ALA A 112 18.59 7.26 3.28
N ARG A 113 18.04 7.84 2.20
CA ARG A 113 16.62 8.21 2.15
C ARG A 113 15.78 7.01 1.73
N ILE A 114 15.45 6.14 2.69
CA ILE A 114 14.51 5.04 2.48
C ILE A 114 13.10 5.58 2.76
N ARG A 115 12.28 5.71 1.72
CA ARG A 115 10.86 6.06 1.87
C ARG A 115 10.06 4.77 1.98
N SER A 116 9.24 4.65 3.03
CA SER A 116 8.18 3.64 3.08
C SER A 116 6.92 4.28 2.52
N GLU A 117 6.43 3.78 1.39
CA GLU A 117 5.09 4.11 0.93
C GLU A 117 4.08 3.44 1.86
N GLN A 118 2.94 4.09 2.07
CA GLN A 118 1.84 3.64 2.92
C GLN A 118 0.52 3.96 2.21
N ASN A 119 -0.55 3.29 2.62
CA ASN A 119 -1.89 3.46 2.03
C ASN A 119 -1.95 3.10 0.54
N HIS A 120 -1.60 1.87 0.17
CA HIS A 120 -1.63 1.41 -1.22
C HIS A 120 -3.04 1.18 -1.79
N PHE A 121 -4.07 1.19 -0.95
CA PHE A 121 -5.46 0.97 -1.34
C PHE A 121 -6.26 2.24 -1.07
N ILE A 122 -6.09 3.23 -1.93
CA ILE A 122 -6.87 4.48 -1.91
C ILE A 122 -7.77 4.52 -3.15
N TYR A 123 -8.97 5.07 -2.99
CA TYR A 123 -9.93 5.24 -4.10
C TYR A 123 -9.32 5.93 -5.33
N ASN A 124 -8.45 6.91 -5.15
CA ASN A 124 -7.78 7.64 -6.24
C ASN A 124 -6.80 6.78 -7.04
N ASP A 125 -6.29 5.69 -6.47
CA ASP A 125 -5.34 4.78 -7.12
C ASP A 125 -6.07 3.56 -7.71
N LEU A 126 -7.41 3.55 -7.70
CA LEU A 126 -8.21 2.46 -8.20
C LEU A 126 -8.11 2.39 -9.74
N PRO A 127 -7.72 1.24 -10.32
CA PRO A 127 -7.67 1.08 -11.77
C PRO A 127 -9.04 1.30 -12.42
N ARG A 128 -9.04 1.88 -13.63
CA ARG A 128 -10.26 2.19 -14.41
C ARG A 128 -11.20 1.00 -14.57
N PHE A 129 -10.68 -0.16 -14.94
CA PHE A 129 -11.49 -1.37 -15.09
C PHE A 129 -12.25 -1.78 -13.81
N ILE A 130 -11.73 -1.46 -12.61
CA ILE A 130 -12.46 -1.68 -11.35
C ILE A 130 -13.45 -0.55 -11.11
N MET A 131 -13.09 0.69 -11.45
CA MET A 131 -13.96 1.85 -11.35
C MET A 131 -15.21 1.69 -12.20
N ASP A 132 -15.09 1.23 -13.45
CA ASP A 132 -16.21 1.03 -14.35
C ASP A 132 -17.23 0.04 -13.75
N SER A 133 -16.72 -1.07 -13.20
CA SER A 133 -17.55 -2.07 -12.49
C SER A 133 -18.17 -1.50 -11.20
N TYR A 134 -17.45 -0.61 -10.52
CA TYR A 134 -17.92 0.06 -9.30
C TYR A 134 -19.03 1.07 -9.60
N GLU A 135 -18.95 1.79 -10.72
CA GLU A 135 -19.96 2.75 -11.16
C GLU A 135 -21.26 2.06 -11.63
N GLU A 136 -21.17 0.86 -12.19
CA GLU A 136 -22.34 0.02 -12.52
C GLU A 136 -23.08 -0.49 -11.26
N CYS A 137 -22.39 -0.55 -10.11
CA CYS A 137 -22.98 -1.04 -8.87
C CYS A 137 -23.98 -0.05 -8.27
N HIS A 138 -24.97 -0.60 -7.54
CA HIS A 138 -25.95 0.23 -6.85
C HIS A 138 -25.31 1.04 -5.73
N GLY A 139 -25.50 2.36 -5.81
CA GLY A 139 -25.08 3.28 -4.75
C GLY A 139 -25.83 3.02 -3.42
N PRO A 140 -25.31 3.55 -2.31
CA PRO A 140 -25.94 3.41 -1.01
C PRO A 140 -27.32 4.09 -1.00
N PRO A 141 -28.25 3.63 -0.14
CA PRO A 141 -29.52 4.32 0.07
C PRO A 141 -29.30 5.79 0.43
N ARG A 142 -30.26 6.66 0.09
CA ARG A 142 -30.20 8.12 0.32
C ARG A 142 -30.42 8.49 1.79
N LEU A 143 -29.62 7.92 2.69
CA LEU A 143 -29.70 8.09 4.14
C LEU A 143 -29.37 9.52 4.60
N HIS A 144 -28.72 10.32 3.75
CA HIS A 144 -28.47 11.74 4.03
C HIS A 144 -29.76 12.55 4.25
N LEU A 145 -30.90 12.08 3.73
CA LEU A 145 -32.21 12.68 3.97
C LEU A 145 -32.67 12.58 5.44
N LEU A 146 -32.11 11.60 6.18
CA LEU A 146 -32.42 11.34 7.59
C LEU A 146 -31.45 12.02 8.54
N ASP A 147 -30.31 12.54 8.06
CA ASP A 147 -29.28 13.17 8.90
C ASP A 147 -29.83 14.33 9.74
N LYS A 148 -30.88 15.02 9.25
CA LYS A 148 -31.56 16.11 9.98
C LYS A 148 -32.26 15.65 11.27
N PHE A 149 -32.53 14.35 11.39
CA PHE A 149 -33.17 13.76 12.56
C PHE A 149 -32.17 13.00 13.45
N ASP A 150 -30.91 12.87 13.02
CA ASP A 150 -29.89 12.17 13.78
C ASP A 150 -29.07 13.16 14.62
N PRO A 151 -28.77 12.83 15.90
CA PRO A 151 -27.97 13.70 16.77
C PRO A 151 -26.52 13.89 16.29
N GLY A 152 -26.02 13.02 15.40
CA GLY A 152 -24.67 13.08 14.85
C GLY A 152 -24.48 14.06 13.70
N GLY A 153 -25.56 14.67 13.18
CA GLY A 153 -25.51 15.67 12.12
C GLY A 153 -25.22 15.10 10.72
N PRO A 154 -24.87 15.96 9.74
CA PRO A 154 -24.67 15.56 8.34
C PRO A 154 -23.68 14.40 8.15
N GLY A 155 -24.08 13.41 7.37
CA GLY A 155 -23.33 12.19 7.06
C GLY A 155 -23.32 11.13 8.16
N SER A 156 -23.99 11.35 9.30
CA SER A 156 -23.99 10.40 10.41
C SER A 156 -24.81 9.14 10.09
N CYS A 157 -25.96 9.27 9.43
CA CYS A 157 -26.79 8.12 9.08
C CYS A 157 -26.07 7.21 8.08
N LEU A 158 -25.35 7.80 7.11
CA LEU A 158 -24.56 7.02 6.16
C LEU A 158 -23.39 6.30 6.83
N LYS A 159 -22.67 6.96 7.76
CA LYS A 159 -21.58 6.32 8.53
C LYS A 159 -22.07 5.14 9.38
N ARG A 160 -23.30 5.20 9.91
CA ARG A 160 -23.90 4.06 10.64
C ARG A 160 -24.21 2.88 9.71
N TYR A 161 -24.52 3.14 8.45
CA TYR A 161 -24.74 2.12 7.43
C TYR A 161 -23.43 1.53 6.90
N SER A 162 -22.48 2.39 6.52
CA SER A 162 -21.17 1.99 6.02
C SER A 162 -20.13 3.07 6.34
N ASP A 163 -19.11 2.70 7.11
CA ASP A 163 -18.00 3.58 7.46
C ASP A 163 -16.66 2.98 6.99
N PRO A 164 -16.04 3.53 5.92
CA PRO A 164 -14.77 3.05 5.41
C PRO A 164 -13.59 3.28 6.38
N THR A 165 -13.76 4.12 7.41
CA THR A 165 -12.71 4.40 8.40
C THR A 165 -12.75 3.48 9.62
N PHE A 166 -13.77 2.63 9.73
CA PHE A 166 -14.01 1.79 10.90
C PHE A 166 -12.78 0.95 11.31
N PHE A 167 -12.24 0.17 10.37
CA PHE A 167 -11.11 -0.73 10.66
C PHE A 167 -9.84 0.03 11.04
N LYS A 168 -9.59 1.19 10.40
CA LYS A 168 -8.45 2.04 10.75
C LYS A 168 -8.57 2.59 12.17
N ARG A 169 -9.77 2.95 12.61
CA ARG A 169 -10.01 3.43 13.98
C ARG A 169 -9.91 2.29 15.01
N ALA A 170 -10.49 1.13 14.70
CA ALA A 170 -10.45 -0.04 15.57
C ALA A 170 -9.01 -0.54 15.80
N SER A 171 -8.17 -0.53 14.76
CA SER A 171 -6.77 -0.98 14.87
C SER A 171 -5.91 -0.02 15.69
N VAL A 172 -6.10 1.30 15.55
CA VAL A 172 -5.35 2.29 16.35
C VAL A 172 -5.66 2.15 17.84
N GLY A 173 -6.92 1.93 18.20
CA GLY A 173 -7.31 1.71 19.60
C GLY A 173 -6.64 0.48 20.21
N SER A 174 -6.57 -0.64 19.48
CA SER A 174 -5.87 -1.84 19.96
C SER A 174 -4.36 -1.65 20.07
N ASP A 175 -3.75 -0.90 19.15
CA ASP A 175 -2.32 -0.63 19.15
C ASP A 175 -1.92 0.28 20.31
N GLU A 176 -2.71 1.31 20.62
CA GLU A 176 -2.50 2.19 21.78
C GLU A 176 -2.62 1.45 23.10
N GLU A 177 -3.62 0.57 23.23
CA GLU A 177 -3.78 -0.29 24.41
C GLU A 177 -2.62 -1.30 24.56
N TYR A 178 -2.15 -1.87 23.45
CA TYR A 178 -1.00 -2.77 23.44
C TYR A 178 0.30 -2.04 23.82
N ILE A 179 0.57 -0.87 23.23
CA ILE A 179 1.74 -0.04 23.53
C ILE A 179 1.70 0.39 25.00
N ALA A 180 0.54 0.78 25.52
CA ALA A 180 0.38 1.13 26.93
C ALA A 180 0.67 -0.06 27.86
N LYS A 181 0.22 -1.27 27.50
CA LYS A 181 0.56 -2.51 28.25
C LYS A 181 2.06 -2.81 28.21
N VAL A 182 2.70 -2.73 27.04
CA VAL A 182 4.15 -2.96 26.89
C VAL A 182 4.97 -1.94 27.69
N LEU A 183 4.56 -0.67 27.70
CA LEU A 183 5.21 0.36 28.50
C LEU A 183 5.01 0.14 30.01
N LYS A 184 3.81 -0.27 30.44
CA LYS A 184 3.53 -0.63 31.84
C LYS A 184 4.34 -1.86 32.28
N GLU A 185 4.45 -2.88 31.44
CA GLU A 185 5.31 -4.05 31.73
C GLU A 185 6.78 -3.67 31.82
N LYS A 186 7.30 -2.86 30.88
CA LYS A 186 8.68 -2.38 30.93
C LYS A 186 8.96 -1.57 32.20
N LYS A 187 8.02 -0.72 32.63
CA LYS A 187 8.11 0.02 33.91
C LYS A 187 8.07 -0.94 35.12
N GLY A 188 7.17 -1.92 35.13
CA GLY A 188 7.08 -2.94 36.18
C GLY A 188 8.34 -3.81 36.29
N ARG A 189 8.96 -4.18 35.17
CA ARG A 189 10.23 -4.91 35.13
C ARG A 189 11.39 -4.06 35.67
N LYS A 190 11.44 -2.77 35.33
CA LYS A 190 12.45 -1.84 35.89
C LYS A 190 12.32 -1.68 37.41
N ILE A 191 11.10 -1.51 37.94
CA ILE A 191 10.85 -1.39 39.38
C ILE A 191 11.23 -2.69 40.11
N LYS A 192 10.90 -3.86 39.56
CA LYS A 192 11.30 -5.15 40.15
C LYS A 192 12.82 -5.37 40.15
N GLN A 193 13.55 -4.81 39.18
CA GLN A 193 15.02 -4.86 39.16
C GLN A 193 15.64 -3.94 40.23
N LEU A 194 15.12 -2.72 40.40
CA LEU A 194 15.53 -1.80 41.47
C LEU A 194 15.28 -2.37 42.87
N ASN A 195 14.10 -2.95 43.11
CA ASN A 195 13.79 -3.54 44.40
C ASN A 195 14.65 -4.79 44.71
N ARG A 196 15.08 -5.53 43.68
CA ARG A 196 16.02 -6.67 43.86
C ARG A 196 17.43 -6.19 44.23
N SER A 197 17.90 -5.07 43.68
CA SER A 197 19.18 -4.48 44.09
C SER A 197 19.13 -3.93 45.52
N ASP A 198 18.00 -3.37 45.96
CA ASP A 198 17.85 -2.84 47.32
C ASP A 198 17.82 -3.97 48.37
N VAL A 199 17.18 -5.10 48.06
CA VAL A 199 17.21 -6.30 48.93
C VAL A 199 18.62 -6.88 49.03
N CYS A 200 19.39 -6.89 47.94
CA CYS A 200 20.81 -7.28 47.97
C CYS A 200 21.65 -6.32 48.83
N SER A 201 21.42 -5.01 48.74
CA SER A 201 22.11 -4.02 49.55
C SER A 201 21.79 -4.18 51.05
N GLY A 202 20.52 -4.44 51.41
CA GLY A 202 20.10 -4.67 52.79
C GLY A 202 20.70 -5.94 53.41
N ILE A 203 20.81 -7.03 52.65
CA ILE A 203 21.43 -8.29 53.12
C ILE A 203 22.93 -8.10 53.35
N VAL A 204 23.62 -7.37 52.47
CA VAL A 204 25.04 -7.05 52.62
C VAL A 204 25.28 -6.16 53.84
N GLN A 205 24.43 -5.16 54.07
CA GLN A 205 24.49 -4.29 55.25
C GLN A 205 24.26 -5.08 56.56
N PHE A 206 23.30 -6.02 56.56
CA PHE A 206 23.01 -6.86 57.72
C PHE A 206 24.16 -7.84 58.03
N MET A 207 24.77 -8.44 57.00
CA MET A 207 25.97 -9.26 57.18
C MET A 207 27.17 -8.46 57.72
N LEU A 208 27.36 -7.23 57.26
CA LEU A 208 28.41 -6.32 57.76
C LEU A 208 28.21 -5.97 59.24
N VAL A 209 26.97 -5.68 59.66
CA VAL A 209 26.65 -5.40 61.08
C VAL A 209 26.85 -6.65 61.96
N MET A 210 26.44 -7.83 61.47
CA MET A 210 26.65 -9.10 62.17
C MET A 210 28.13 -9.45 62.32
N LEU A 211 28.95 -9.21 61.29
CA LEU A 211 30.40 -9.38 61.36
C LEU A 211 31.03 -8.39 62.35
N ARG A 212 30.57 -7.14 62.38
CA ARG A 212 31.07 -6.11 63.29
C ARG A 212 30.79 -6.43 64.76
N ASN A 213 29.59 -6.95 65.06
CA ASN A 213 29.23 -7.38 66.41
C ASN A 213 29.94 -8.67 66.87
N LYS A 214 30.42 -9.50 65.93
CA LYS A 214 31.15 -10.73 66.24
C LYS A 214 32.63 -10.50 66.56
N PHE A 215 33.15 -9.32 66.26
CA PHE A 215 34.55 -8.91 66.49
C PHE A 215 34.70 -7.89 67.63
N GLN A 216 33.70 -7.75 68.50
CA GLN A 216 33.70 -6.80 69.61
C GLN A 216 33.72 -7.50 70.98
N ILE A 217 34.69 -8.41 71.15
CA ILE A 217 35.21 -8.88 72.43
C ILE A 217 36.69 -8.52 72.49
#